data_AF-A0AB35YTF7-F1
#
_entry.id   AF-A0AB35YTF7-F1
#
_cell.length_a   1.000
_cell.length_b   1.000
_cell.length_c   1.000
_cell.angle_alpha   90.00
_cell.angle_beta   90.00
_cell.angle_gamma   90.00
#
_symmetry.space_group_name_H-M   'P 1'
#
loop_
_entity.id
_entity.type
_entity.pdbx_description
1 polymer ?
#
loop_
_entity_poly.entity_id
_entity_poly.type
_entity_poly.pdbx_seq_one_letter_code
_entity_poly.pdbx_strand_id
1 'polypeptide(L)'
;MKKILILAAFVHTIFCTGQYTAIPDANFENYLEQNGMGDGVPNNSLVLTANIENVTELIVFSKGIQDLTGIEDFAAVELINCANNNLPILDVSQNMNLWGLNCASSNITELL
;
A
#
# COMPACT_ATOMS: atom_id res chain seq x y z
N MET A 1 32.58 -2.33 50.32
CA MET A 1 31.61 -1.70 49.41
C MET A 1 32.35 -1.02 48.26
N LYS A 2 32.54 -1.71 47.14
CA LYS A 2 33.00 -1.10 45.88
C LYS A 2 32.00 -1.53 44.81
N LYS A 3 31.21 -0.56 44.36
CA LYS A 3 30.13 -0.70 43.38
C LYS A 3 30.76 -1.18 42.07
N ILE A 4 30.47 -2.41 41.67
CA ILE A 4 30.79 -2.91 40.34
C ILE A 4 29.85 -2.16 39.39
N LEU A 5 30.39 -1.24 38.60
CA LEU A 5 29.65 -0.64 37.48
C LEU A 5 29.36 -1.76 36.49
N ILE A 6 28.11 -2.20 36.43
CA ILE A 6 27.61 -3.01 35.32
C ILE A 6 27.56 -2.06 34.13
N LEU A 7 28.52 -2.19 33.21
CA LEU A 7 28.41 -1.65 31.87
C LEU A 7 27.28 -2.45 31.20
N ALA A 8 26.06 -1.94 31.27
CA ALA A 8 24.97 -2.48 30.46
C ALA A 8 25.33 -2.19 29.00
N ALA A 9 25.93 -3.16 28.32
CA ALA A 9 26.01 -3.16 26.87
C ALA A 9 24.57 -3.23 26.37
N PHE A 10 24.00 -2.07 26.06
CA PHE A 10 22.69 -1.95 25.45
C PHE A 10 22.85 -2.46 24.01
N VAL A 11 22.69 -3.77 23.83
CA VAL A 11 22.46 -4.33 22.52
C VAL A 11 21.05 -3.88 22.13
N HIS A 12 20.94 -2.64 21.64
CA HIS A 12 19.81 -2.25 20.81
C HIS A 12 19.99 -3.08 19.54
N THR A 13 19.47 -4.31 19.54
CA THR A 13 19.06 -4.93 18.29
C THR A 13 18.07 -3.94 17.70
N ILE A 14 18.52 -3.15 16.73
CA ILE A 14 17.64 -2.31 15.92
C ILE A 14 16.76 -3.32 15.19
N PHE A 15 15.59 -3.60 15.76
CA PHE A 15 14.52 -4.25 15.04
C PHE A 15 14.09 -3.24 13.98
N CYS A 16 14.61 -3.39 12.76
CA CYS A 16 14.10 -2.69 11.61
C CYS A 16 12.78 -3.37 11.25
N THR A 17 11.70 -3.01 11.94
CA THR A 17 10.36 -3.43 11.55
C THR A 17 9.98 -2.59 10.33
N GLY A 18 9.65 -3.24 9.21
CA GLY A 18 9.04 -2.56 8.07
C GLY A 18 7.67 -2.02 8.46
N GLN A 19 7.33 -0.84 7.94
CA GLN A 19 5.96 -0.36 7.99
C GLN A 19 5.12 -1.17 6.99
N TYR A 20 3.89 -1.46 7.37
CA TYR A 20 2.94 -2.18 6.54
C TYR A 20 1.74 -1.28 6.22
N THR A 21 1.22 -1.44 5.00
CA THR A 21 0.00 -0.83 4.51
C THR A 21 -1.08 -1.90 4.46
N ALA A 22 -2.28 -1.58 4.97
CA ALA A 22 -3.41 -2.50 4.91
C ALA A 22 -4.01 -2.48 3.50
N ILE A 23 -4.19 -3.67 2.91
CA ILE A 23 -4.80 -3.90 1.60
C ILE A 23 -5.95 -4.91 1.77
N PRO A 24 -7.14 -4.48 2.23
CA PRO A 24 -8.23 -5.41 2.58
C PRO A 24 -8.80 -6.20 1.39
N ASP A 25 -8.71 -5.65 0.17
CA ASP A 25 -9.17 -6.33 -1.04
C ASP A 25 -8.14 -7.36 -1.52
N ALA A 26 -8.52 -8.63 -1.48
CA ALA A 26 -7.64 -9.73 -1.87
C ALA A 26 -7.21 -9.69 -3.35
N ASN A 27 -8.02 -9.11 -4.26
CA ASN A 27 -7.62 -8.96 -5.65
C ASN A 27 -6.59 -7.83 -5.82
N PHE A 28 -6.71 -6.76 -5.04
CA PHE A 28 -5.72 -5.69 -5.01
C PHE A 28 -4.39 -6.19 -4.42
N GLU A 29 -4.42 -6.84 -3.25
CA GLU A 29 -3.23 -7.43 -2.62
C GLU A 29 -2.55 -8.42 -3.57
N ASN A 30 -3.31 -9.33 -4.18
CA ASN A 30 -2.76 -10.31 -5.13
C ASN A 30 -2.13 -9.65 -6.37
N TYR A 31 -2.69 -8.55 -6.86
CA TYR A 31 -2.04 -7.76 -7.91
C TYR A 31 -0.69 -7.21 -7.43
N LEU A 32 -0.62 -6.64 -6.22
CA LEU A 32 0.61 -6.07 -5.69
C LEU A 32 1.68 -7.15 -5.49
N GLU A 33 1.32 -8.30 -4.91
CA GLU A 33 2.20 -9.46 -4.77
C GLU A 33 2.79 -9.91 -6.11
N GLN A 34 1.95 -10.07 -7.13
CA GLN A 34 2.39 -10.52 -8.46
C GLN A 34 3.30 -9.51 -9.19
N ASN A 35 3.25 -8.24 -8.81
CA ASN A 35 4.03 -7.17 -9.43
C ASN A 35 5.22 -6.71 -8.57
N GLY A 36 5.58 -7.48 -7.53
CA GLY A 36 6.73 -7.17 -6.67
C GLY A 36 6.52 -5.97 -5.75
N MET A 37 5.27 -5.56 -5.57
CA MET A 37 4.85 -4.47 -4.69
C MET A 37 4.36 -4.98 -3.32
N GLY A 38 4.15 -6.29 -3.18
CA GLY A 38 3.66 -6.94 -1.97
C GLY A 38 4.73 -7.22 -0.91
N ASP A 39 4.38 -7.92 0.16
CA ASP A 39 5.32 -8.36 1.22
C ASP A 39 5.83 -9.81 1.02
N GLY A 40 5.34 -10.51 -0.01
CA GLY A 40 5.66 -11.90 -0.31
C GLY A 40 4.76 -12.91 0.41
N VAL A 41 3.72 -12.46 1.11
CA VAL A 41 2.78 -13.29 1.88
C VAL A 41 1.35 -13.05 1.37
N PRO A 42 0.85 -13.87 0.44
CA PRO A 42 -0.44 -13.63 -0.19
C PRO A 42 -1.63 -13.87 0.74
N ASN A 43 -2.65 -13.04 0.60
CA ASN A 43 -3.92 -13.03 1.33
C ASN A 43 -3.78 -12.74 2.83
N ASN A 44 -2.81 -11.93 3.23
CA ASN A 44 -2.67 -11.45 4.61
C ASN A 44 -3.23 -10.02 4.80
N SER A 45 -3.76 -9.42 3.72
CA SER A 45 -4.26 -8.04 3.67
C SER A 45 -3.23 -6.98 4.03
N LEU A 46 -1.94 -7.25 3.79
CA LEU A 46 -0.84 -6.37 4.11
C LEU A 46 0.18 -6.36 2.99
N VAL A 47 0.81 -5.21 2.77
CA VAL A 47 2.03 -5.09 1.97
C VAL A 47 3.05 -4.25 2.71
N LEU A 48 4.33 -4.41 2.39
CA LEU A 48 5.38 -3.52 2.90
C LEU A 48 5.23 -2.14 2.24
N THR A 49 5.02 -1.08 3.04
CA THR A 49 4.82 0.28 2.53
C THR A 49 5.99 0.75 1.65
N ALA A 50 7.22 0.35 2.01
CA ALA A 50 8.42 0.65 1.24
C ALA A 50 8.39 0.09 -0.21
N ASN A 51 7.58 -0.93 -0.48
CA ASN A 51 7.47 -1.54 -1.80
C ASN A 51 6.46 -0.79 -2.70
N ILE A 52 5.56 0.01 -2.13
CA ILE A 52 4.55 0.78 -2.86
C ILE A 52 4.82 2.28 -2.91
N GLU A 53 5.55 2.84 -1.93
CA GLU A 53 5.70 4.30 -1.77
C GLU A 53 6.35 4.99 -2.98
N ASN A 54 7.17 4.26 -3.76
CA ASN A 54 7.87 4.76 -4.94
C ASN A 54 7.20 4.39 -6.28
N VAL A 55 6.02 3.75 -6.24
CA VAL A 55 5.28 3.38 -7.46
C VAL A 55 4.66 4.63 -8.08
N THR A 56 5.06 4.95 -9.32
CA THR A 56 4.57 6.13 -10.05
C THR A 56 3.32 5.82 -10.89
N GLU A 57 3.14 4.57 -11.32
CA GLU A 57 1.99 4.15 -12.13
C GLU A 57 1.34 2.90 -11.55
N LEU A 58 0.05 2.99 -11.24
CA LEU A 58 -0.76 1.87 -10.75
C LEU A 58 -1.81 1.47 -11.79
N ILE A 59 -1.59 0.33 -12.45
CA ILE A 59 -2.43 -0.16 -13.55
C ILE A 59 -3.21 -1.41 -13.12
N VAL A 60 -4.36 -1.20 -12.50
CA VAL A 60 -5.21 -2.25 -11.93
C VAL A 60 -6.54 -2.44 -12.69
N PHE A 61 -6.50 -2.26 -14.02
CA PHE A 61 -7.65 -2.42 -14.91
C PHE A 61 -8.24 -3.84 -14.90
N SER A 62 -9.57 -3.94 -14.79
CA SER A 62 -10.32 -5.20 -14.94
C SER A 62 -9.82 -6.34 -14.04
N LYS A 63 -9.48 -6.01 -12.79
CA LYS A 63 -8.95 -6.96 -11.81
C LYS A 63 -9.99 -7.52 -10.85
N GLY A 64 -11.24 -7.07 -10.95
CA GLY A 64 -12.30 -7.46 -10.01
C GLY A 64 -12.07 -6.87 -8.62
N ILE A 65 -11.34 -5.76 -8.52
CA ILE A 65 -11.09 -5.06 -7.27
C ILE A 65 -12.38 -4.33 -6.87
N GLN A 66 -12.71 -4.40 -5.59
CA GLN A 66 -13.89 -3.77 -5.00
C GLN A 66 -13.54 -2.69 -3.98
N ASP A 67 -12.30 -2.69 -3.48
CA ASP A 67 -11.80 -1.71 -2.54
C ASP A 67 -10.32 -1.40 -2.84
N LEU A 68 -9.98 -0.11 -2.91
CA LEU A 68 -8.60 0.38 -3.12
C LEU A 68 -7.98 0.96 -1.84
N THR A 69 -8.56 0.70 -0.66
CA THR A 69 -7.95 1.03 0.63
C THR A 69 -6.48 0.60 0.67
N GLY A 70 -5.62 1.49 1.17
CA GLY A 70 -4.17 1.42 1.13
C GLY A 70 -3.54 2.16 -0.05
N ILE A 71 -4.34 2.64 -1.01
CA ILE A 71 -3.84 3.50 -2.11
C ILE A 71 -3.28 4.84 -1.59
N GLU A 72 -3.71 5.29 -0.43
CA GLU A 72 -3.21 6.49 0.26
C GLU A 72 -1.70 6.45 0.54
N ASP A 73 -1.12 5.25 0.69
CA ASP A 73 0.31 5.06 0.97
C ASP A 73 1.17 4.98 -0.32
N PHE A 74 0.56 5.07 -1.50
CA PHE A 74 1.28 5.21 -2.77
C PHE A 74 1.76 6.66 -2.98
N ALA A 75 2.74 7.07 -2.17
CA ALA A 75 3.19 8.47 -2.07
C ALA A 75 3.67 9.08 -3.40
N ALA A 76 4.30 8.29 -4.27
CA ALA A 76 4.81 8.74 -5.57
C ALA A 76 3.83 8.56 -6.73
N VAL A 77 2.60 8.06 -6.52
CA VAL A 77 1.72 7.74 -7.64
C VAL A 77 1.28 8.99 -8.39
N GLU A 78 1.43 8.91 -9.71
CA GLU A 78 1.17 9.97 -10.66
C GLU A 78 0.02 9.61 -11.60
N LEU A 79 -0.13 8.31 -11.89
CA LEU A 79 -1.18 7.77 -12.74
C LEU A 79 -1.82 6.53 -12.12
N ILE A 80 -3.14 6.55 -11.97
CA ILE A 80 -3.96 5.41 -11.56
C ILE A 80 -4.91 5.05 -12.69
N ASN A 81 -4.84 3.80 -13.16
CA ASN A 81 -5.84 3.21 -14.05
C ASN A 81 -6.56 2.07 -13.32
N CYS A 82 -7.75 2.37 -12.83
CA CYS A 82 -8.62 1.47 -12.08
C CYS A 82 -9.90 1.10 -12.84
N ALA A 83 -9.96 1.34 -14.16
CA ALA A 83 -11.14 1.12 -14.97
C ALA A 83 -11.62 -0.35 -15.00
N ASN A 84 -12.91 -0.55 -15.23
CA ASN A 84 -13.60 -1.85 -15.24
C ASN A 84 -13.47 -2.64 -13.91
N ASN A 85 -13.52 -1.96 -12.77
CA ASN A 85 -13.63 -2.58 -11.44
C ASN A 85 -15.00 -2.26 -10.80
N ASN A 86 -15.24 -2.61 -9.54
CA ASN A 86 -16.49 -2.25 -8.85
C ASN A 86 -16.17 -1.52 -7.54
N LEU A 87 -15.74 -0.27 -7.66
CA LEU A 87 -15.19 0.57 -6.60
C LEU A 87 -16.23 1.62 -6.18
N PRO A 88 -17.15 1.32 -5.25
CA PRO A 88 -18.19 2.28 -4.87
C PRO A 88 -17.61 3.56 -4.24
N ILE A 89 -16.47 3.43 -3.56
CA ILE A 89 -15.71 4.50 -2.93
C ILE A 89 -14.28 4.45 -3.48
N LEU A 90 -13.76 5.63 -3.83
CA LEU A 90 -12.36 5.83 -4.15
C LEU A 90 -11.86 7.07 -3.42
N ASP A 91 -10.95 6.88 -2.47
CA ASP A 91 -10.26 7.98 -1.79
C ASP A 91 -8.84 8.09 -2.34
N VAL A 92 -8.55 9.20 -3.03
CA VAL A 92 -7.22 9.55 -3.54
C VAL A 92 -6.74 10.87 -2.94
N SER A 93 -7.35 11.31 -1.84
CA SER A 93 -7.07 12.61 -1.21
C SER A 93 -5.64 12.76 -0.70
N GLN A 94 -4.95 11.64 -0.44
CA GLN A 94 -3.54 11.60 -0.02
C GLN A 94 -2.55 11.43 -1.19
N ASN A 95 -3.02 11.13 -2.41
CA ASN A 95 -2.17 10.93 -3.57
C ASN A 95 -1.81 12.26 -4.24
N MET A 96 -1.02 13.08 -3.54
CA MET A 96 -0.74 14.49 -3.91
C MET A 96 -0.03 14.68 -5.25
N ASN A 97 0.63 13.65 -5.79
CA ASN A 97 1.33 13.69 -7.08
C ASN A 97 0.45 13.23 -8.26
N LEU A 98 -0.78 12.77 -7.99
CA LEU A 98 -1.68 12.22 -9.00
C LEU A 98 -2.08 13.29 -10.03
N TRP A 99 -1.74 13.05 -11.29
CA TRP A 99 -2.17 13.88 -12.42
C TRP A 99 -3.08 13.15 -13.39
N GLY A 100 -3.05 11.81 -13.39
CA GLY A 100 -3.88 10.96 -14.25
C GLY A 100 -4.73 9.98 -13.45
N LEU A 101 -6.05 10.07 -13.56
CA LEU A 101 -6.98 9.10 -12.97
C LEU A 101 -7.96 8.58 -14.03
N ASN A 102 -7.91 7.28 -14.31
CA ASN A 102 -8.87 6.61 -15.17
C ASN A 102 -9.57 5.49 -14.43
N CYS A 103 -10.85 5.72 -14.10
CA CYS A 103 -11.71 4.74 -13.45
C CYS A 103 -13.04 4.60 -14.19
N ALA A 104 -12.96 4.62 -15.53
CA ALA A 104 -14.11 4.38 -16.40
C ALA A 104 -14.76 3.03 -16.07
N SER A 105 -16.09 3.00 -16.05
CA SER A 105 -16.87 1.79 -15.75
C SER A 105 -16.57 1.15 -14.38
N SER A 106 -16.20 1.95 -13.37
CA SER A 106 -15.87 1.45 -12.02
C SER A 106 -16.97 1.60 -10.97
N ASN A 107 -18.19 2.01 -11.34
CA ASN A 107 -19.34 2.22 -10.45
C ASN A 107 -19.08 3.14 -9.23
N ILE A 108 -18.18 4.11 -9.36
CA ILE A 108 -17.85 5.06 -8.29
C ILE A 108 -19.07 5.90 -7.94
N THR A 109 -19.45 5.87 -6.66
CA THR A 109 -20.51 6.71 -6.08
C THR A 109 -19.95 7.83 -5.20
N GLU A 110 -18.74 7.65 -4.67
CA GLU A 110 -18.02 8.62 -3.85
C GLU A 110 -16.55 8.68 -4.27
N LEU A 111 -16.07 9.89 -4.54
CA LEU A 111 -14.68 10.18 -4.88
C LEU A 111 -14.16 11.26 -3.91
N LEU A 112 -13.10 10.96 -3.18
CA LEU A 112 -12.48 11.83 -2.17
C LEU A 112 -11.06 12.24 -2.59
#